data_AF-K7QZ14-F1
#
_entry.id   AF-K7QZ14-F1
#
_cell.length_a   1.000
_cell.length_b   1.000
_cell.length_c   1.000
_cell.angle_alpha   90.00
_cell.angle_beta   90.00
_cell.angle_gamma   90.00
#
_symmetry.space_group_name_H-M   'P 1'
#
loop_
_entity.id
_entity.type
_entity.pdbx_description
1 polymer ?
#
loop_
_entity_poly.entity_id
_entity_poly.type
_entity_poly.pdbx_seq_one_letter_code
_entity_poly.pdbx_strand_id
1 'polypeptide(L)'
;MMGLELVALALGMRHGVDPDHLAAVDGLSRVRPSPYVGLLFALGHGAVVTLLAFPAAALLQRVPWEAFHLPSLLLLLVAGLNLYRLLKPAPARPTPLPVLNPFLLGILFGLGFETASQLSALALAAAISPLKLGLLFTLGMALVDGVDGFLASRLQALSPDSARAERASRLLGWVVVALSLLLAAAELLAWDLEAYAFPLGLALFGLLVGLRVYALRPA
;
A
#
# COMPACT_ATOMS: atom_id res chain seq x y z
N MET A 1 -11.08 12.26 25.41
CA MET A 1 -11.19 12.57 23.96
C MET A 1 -10.97 11.31 23.11
N MET A 2 -11.72 10.22 23.34
CA MET A 2 -11.52 8.96 22.58
C MET A 2 -11.97 9.05 21.11
N GLY A 3 -12.89 9.97 20.77
CA GLY A 3 -13.47 10.05 19.42
C GLY A 3 -12.45 10.35 18.33
N LEU A 4 -11.59 11.35 18.50
CA LEU A 4 -10.58 11.73 17.50
C LEU A 4 -9.47 10.68 17.34
N GLU A 5 -9.13 9.99 18.43
CA GLU A 5 -8.16 8.88 18.41
C GLU A 5 -8.69 7.70 17.57
N LEU A 6 -9.99 7.39 17.69
CA LEU A 6 -10.65 6.38 16.84
C LEU A 6 -10.72 6.83 15.36
N VAL A 7 -10.93 8.11 15.10
CA VAL A 7 -10.90 8.63 13.72
C VAL A 7 -9.50 8.51 13.11
N ALA A 8 -8.43 8.84 13.85
CA ALA A 8 -7.07 8.67 13.36
C ALA A 8 -6.76 7.20 13.02
N LEU A 9 -7.20 6.26 13.87
CA LEU A 9 -7.10 4.83 13.60
C LEU A 9 -7.87 4.43 12.33
N ALA A 10 -9.12 4.91 12.19
CA ALA A 10 -9.97 4.60 11.04
C ALA A 10 -9.42 5.20 9.74
N LEU A 11 -8.84 6.39 9.78
CA LEU A 11 -8.14 7.00 8.64
C LEU A 11 -6.93 6.18 8.22
N GLY A 12 -6.16 5.66 9.19
CA GLY A 12 -5.07 4.73 8.90
C GLY A 12 -5.54 3.44 8.22
N MET A 13 -6.62 2.83 8.73
CA MET A 13 -7.22 1.64 8.09
C MET A 13 -7.73 1.95 6.69
N ARG A 14 -8.40 3.09 6.50
CA ARG A 14 -8.84 3.56 5.19
C ARG A 14 -7.65 3.74 4.25
N HIS A 15 -6.57 4.30 4.74
CA HIS A 15 -5.40 4.54 3.92
C HIS A 15 -4.73 3.24 3.48
N GLY A 16 -4.63 2.24 4.35
CA GLY A 16 -4.10 0.92 3.99
C GLY A 16 -4.93 0.15 2.94
N VAL A 17 -6.21 0.50 2.72
CA VAL A 17 -6.99 -0.08 1.62
C VAL A 17 -6.83 0.67 0.31
N ASP A 18 -6.06 1.76 0.28
CA ASP A 18 -5.84 2.50 -0.95
C ASP A 18 -5.12 1.59 -1.98
N PRO A 19 -5.50 1.63 -3.27
CA PRO A 19 -5.06 0.59 -4.21
C PRO A 19 -3.55 0.58 -4.47
N ASP A 20 -2.87 1.69 -4.20
CA ASP A 20 -1.42 1.85 -4.28
C ASP A 20 -0.69 1.09 -3.16
N HIS A 21 -1.21 1.10 -1.93
CA HIS A 21 -0.72 0.27 -0.81
C HIS A 21 -0.86 -1.22 -1.15
N LEU A 22 -2.05 -1.63 -1.58
CA LEU A 22 -2.34 -3.01 -1.99
C LEU A 22 -1.42 -3.46 -3.13
N ALA A 23 -1.16 -2.58 -4.10
CA ALA A 23 -0.25 -2.87 -5.22
C ALA A 23 1.20 -3.05 -4.79
N ALA A 24 1.69 -2.16 -3.91
CA ALA A 24 3.05 -2.20 -3.40
C ALA A 24 3.30 -3.44 -2.52
N VAL A 25 2.39 -3.72 -1.58
CA VAL A 25 2.50 -4.87 -0.65
C VAL A 25 2.39 -6.20 -1.41
N ASP A 26 1.44 -6.35 -2.33
CA ASP A 26 1.31 -7.56 -3.14
C ASP A 26 2.55 -7.79 -4.02
N GLY A 27 3.03 -6.74 -4.70
CA GLY A 27 4.22 -6.81 -5.54
C GLY A 27 5.48 -7.22 -4.76
N LEU A 28 5.71 -6.59 -3.60
CA LEU A 28 6.81 -6.95 -2.70
C LEU A 28 6.68 -8.37 -2.16
N SER A 29 5.49 -8.80 -1.76
CA SER A 29 5.24 -10.13 -1.20
C SER A 29 5.55 -11.25 -2.21
N ARG A 30 5.44 -10.97 -3.50
CA ARG A 30 5.86 -11.90 -4.56
C ARG A 30 7.38 -11.96 -4.74
N VAL A 31 8.11 -10.85 -4.50
CA VAL A 31 9.59 -10.81 -4.63
C VAL A 31 10.25 -11.39 -3.40
N ARG A 32 9.76 -11.00 -2.22
CA ARG A 32 10.26 -11.41 -0.91
C ARG A 32 9.10 -11.95 -0.08
N PRO A 33 8.70 -13.22 -0.28
CA PRO A 33 7.64 -13.82 0.52
C PRO A 33 8.01 -13.80 2.00
N SER A 34 7.39 -12.90 2.75
CA SER A 34 7.55 -12.76 4.19
C SER A 34 6.25 -12.22 4.78
N PRO A 35 5.79 -12.75 5.93
CA PRO A 35 4.56 -12.28 6.57
C PRO A 35 4.65 -10.83 7.05
N TYR A 36 5.87 -10.26 7.13
CA TYR A 36 6.12 -8.92 7.65
C TYR A 36 6.18 -7.84 6.56
N VAL A 37 6.02 -8.18 5.28
CA VAL A 37 6.16 -7.20 4.18
C VAL A 37 5.21 -6.02 4.37
N GLY A 38 3.92 -6.28 4.57
CA GLY A 38 2.93 -5.23 4.77
C GLY A 38 3.13 -4.43 6.06
N LEU A 39 3.49 -5.11 7.16
CA LEU A 39 3.79 -4.43 8.42
C LEU A 39 4.98 -3.47 8.28
N LEU A 40 6.07 -3.91 7.65
CA LEU A 40 7.25 -3.08 7.45
C LEU A 40 6.97 -1.90 6.52
N PHE A 41 6.16 -2.10 5.48
CA PHE A 41 5.69 -1.04 4.61
C PHE A 41 4.89 0.01 5.37
N ALA A 42 3.88 -0.41 6.14
CA ALA A 42 3.07 0.48 6.98
C ALA A 42 3.93 1.24 8.01
N LEU A 43 4.93 0.61 8.62
CA LEU A 43 5.84 1.28 9.56
C LEU A 43 6.69 2.35 8.87
N GLY A 44 7.20 2.07 7.67
CA GLY A 44 7.97 3.04 6.89
C GLY A 44 7.14 4.25 6.49
N HIS A 45 5.94 3.99 5.95
CA HIS A 45 4.98 5.02 5.57
C HIS A 45 4.53 5.82 6.80
N GLY A 46 4.15 5.13 7.87
CA GLY A 46 3.66 5.72 9.12
C GLY A 46 4.69 6.59 9.83
N ALA A 47 5.98 6.28 9.69
CA ALA A 47 7.05 7.13 10.18
C ALA A 47 7.05 8.51 9.48
N VAL A 48 6.79 8.54 8.17
CA VAL A 48 6.67 9.80 7.41
C VAL A 48 5.42 10.56 7.84
N VAL A 49 4.26 9.91 7.92
CA VAL A 49 3.02 10.56 8.39
C VAL A 49 3.18 11.14 9.80
N THR A 50 3.82 10.38 10.70
CA THR A 50 4.12 10.85 12.06
C THR A 50 5.02 12.08 12.03
N LEU A 51 6.06 12.08 11.21
CA LEU A 51 6.95 13.23 11.04
C LEU A 51 6.19 14.45 10.51
N LEU A 52 5.37 14.26 9.47
CA LEU A 52 4.57 15.31 8.83
C LEU A 52 3.51 15.91 9.76
N ALA A 53 3.03 15.14 10.76
CA ALA A 53 2.09 15.64 11.75
C ALA A 53 2.71 16.68 12.71
N PHE A 54 4.04 16.73 12.84
CA PHE A 54 4.68 17.75 13.67
C PHE A 54 4.66 19.12 12.98
N PRO A 55 4.39 20.22 13.71
CA PRO A 55 4.40 21.57 13.12
C PRO A 55 5.72 21.94 12.43
N ALA A 56 6.86 21.41 12.91
CA ALA A 56 8.17 21.61 12.29
C ALA A 56 8.24 21.09 10.84
N ALA A 57 7.38 20.14 10.47
CA ALA A 57 7.29 19.64 9.10
C ALA A 57 6.67 20.64 8.11
N ALA A 58 6.15 21.79 8.57
CA ALA A 58 5.79 22.91 7.69
C ALA A 58 6.97 23.39 6.82
N LEU A 59 8.22 23.10 7.23
CA LEU A 59 9.41 23.33 6.41
C LEU A 59 9.50 22.39 5.21
N LEU A 60 9.08 21.13 5.35
CA LEU A 60 9.04 20.14 4.27
C LEU A 60 7.96 20.47 3.25
N GLN A 61 6.83 21.04 3.68
CA GLN A 61 5.74 21.49 2.80
C GLN A 61 6.13 22.65 1.86
N ARG A 62 7.29 23.29 2.08
CA ARG A 62 7.81 24.33 1.18
C ARG A 62 8.46 23.75 -0.08
N VAL A 63 8.77 22.46 -0.06
CA VAL A 63 9.31 21.77 -1.22
C VAL A 63 8.13 21.43 -2.14
N PRO A 64 8.20 21.73 -3.45
CA PRO A 64 7.13 21.44 -4.40
C PRO A 64 7.15 19.96 -4.77
N TRP A 65 6.76 19.08 -3.83
CA TRP A 65 6.79 17.62 -4.01
C TRP A 65 5.97 17.17 -5.22
N GLU A 66 4.85 17.84 -5.49
CA GLU A 66 3.97 17.58 -6.64
C GLU A 66 4.69 17.71 -7.98
N ALA A 67 5.66 18.64 -8.10
CA ALA A 67 6.40 18.86 -9.34
C ALA A 67 7.26 17.66 -9.75
N PHE A 68 7.53 16.74 -8.83
CA PHE A 68 8.33 15.55 -9.10
C PHE A 68 7.50 14.37 -9.59
N HIS A 69 6.17 14.43 -9.56
CA HIS A 69 5.26 13.31 -9.88
C HIS A 69 5.69 11.99 -9.22
N LEU A 70 6.34 12.07 -8.06
CA LEU A 70 6.89 10.95 -7.31
C LEU A 70 5.85 9.83 -7.12
N PRO A 71 4.61 10.12 -6.69
CA PRO A 71 3.55 9.11 -6.57
C PRO A 71 3.29 8.35 -7.88
N SER A 72 2.92 9.06 -8.96
CA SER A 72 2.72 8.45 -10.28
C SER A 72 3.91 7.62 -10.74
N LEU A 73 5.13 8.11 -10.56
CA LEU A 73 6.35 7.40 -10.96
C LEU A 73 6.57 6.13 -10.15
N LEU A 74 6.30 6.14 -8.84
CA LEU A 74 6.38 4.97 -7.97
C LEU A 74 5.31 3.93 -8.32
N LEU A 75 4.08 4.37 -8.60
CA LEU A 75 3.01 3.47 -9.07
C LEU A 75 3.33 2.85 -10.42
N LEU A 76 3.83 3.64 -11.39
CA LEU A 76 4.27 3.13 -12.69
C LEU A 76 5.44 2.14 -12.54
N LEU A 77 6.36 2.40 -11.61
CA LEU A 77 7.44 1.47 -11.29
C LEU A 77 6.90 0.15 -10.73
N VAL A 78 6.03 0.20 -9.72
CA VAL A 78 5.39 -1.00 -9.14
C VAL A 78 4.56 -1.75 -10.18
N ALA A 79 3.78 -1.04 -10.99
CA ALA A 79 2.99 -1.60 -12.09
C ALA A 79 3.89 -2.28 -13.13
N GLY A 80 4.96 -1.61 -13.57
CA GLY A 80 5.91 -2.13 -14.54
C GLY A 80 6.64 -3.37 -14.03
N LEU A 81 7.07 -3.37 -12.77
CA LEU A 81 7.69 -4.54 -12.12
C LEU A 81 6.71 -5.71 -12.01
N ASN A 82 5.47 -5.46 -11.60
CA ASN A 82 4.43 -6.49 -11.52
C ASN A 82 4.05 -7.03 -12.91
N LEU A 83 3.89 -6.16 -13.90
CA LEU A 83 3.60 -6.53 -15.29
C LEU A 83 4.72 -7.39 -15.89
N TYR A 84 5.98 -6.95 -15.75
CA TYR A 84 7.15 -7.71 -16.20
C TYR A 84 7.14 -9.15 -15.68
N ARG A 85 6.70 -9.35 -14.43
CA ARG A 85 6.63 -10.68 -13.80
C ARG A 85 5.41 -11.50 -14.22
N LEU A 86 4.30 -10.84 -14.56
CA LEU A 86 3.14 -11.54 -15.13
C LEU A 86 3.39 -12.02 -16.56
N LEU A 87 4.23 -11.29 -17.30
CA LEU A 87 4.59 -11.60 -18.68
C LEU A 87 5.73 -12.62 -18.80
N LYS A 88 6.61 -12.73 -17.79
CA LYS A 88 7.70 -13.71 -17.78
C LYS A 88 7.33 -14.96 -16.98
N PRO A 89 7.61 -16.18 -17.49
CA PRO A 89 7.47 -17.39 -16.70
C PRO A 89 8.36 -17.30 -15.45
N ALA A 90 7.83 -17.73 -14.31
CA ALA A 90 8.44 -17.54 -12.99
C ALA A 90 9.91 -18.00 -12.98
N PRO A 91 10.90 -17.14 -12.70
CA PRO A 91 12.25 -17.61 -12.44
C PRO A 91 12.28 -18.38 -11.11
N ALA A 92 13.09 -19.44 -11.05
CA ALA A 92 13.19 -20.38 -9.93
C ALA A 92 13.61 -19.75 -8.58
N ARG A 93 14.11 -18.51 -8.57
CA ARG A 93 14.35 -17.71 -7.35
C ARG A 93 14.58 -16.24 -7.73
N PRO A 94 13.86 -15.27 -7.17
CA PRO A 94 14.17 -13.86 -7.40
C PRO A 94 15.46 -13.48 -6.65
N THR A 95 16.38 -12.77 -7.33
CA THR A 95 17.45 -12.00 -6.68
C THR A 95 16.86 -10.67 -6.23
N PRO A 96 16.76 -10.39 -4.92
CA PRO A 96 15.99 -9.24 -4.51
C PRO A 96 16.85 -7.97 -4.55
N LEU A 97 16.43 -6.98 -5.33
CA LEU A 97 17.07 -5.67 -5.40
C LEU A 97 17.02 -4.96 -4.02
N PRO A 98 18.02 -4.13 -3.66
CA PRO A 98 18.04 -3.39 -2.39
C PRO A 98 16.88 -2.39 -2.23
N VAL A 99 16.43 -1.79 -3.33
CA VAL A 99 15.26 -0.89 -3.41
C VAL A 99 13.94 -1.58 -3.03
N LEU A 100 13.91 -2.92 -3.02
CA LEU A 100 12.73 -3.71 -2.62
C LEU A 100 12.72 -4.01 -1.11
N ASN A 101 13.19 -3.06 -0.28
CA ASN A 101 12.99 -3.12 1.15
C ASN A 101 11.60 -2.54 1.45
N PRO A 102 10.67 -3.32 2.04
CA PRO A 102 9.31 -2.85 2.31
C PRO A 102 9.27 -1.55 3.13
N PHE A 103 10.15 -1.41 4.12
CA PHE A 103 10.21 -0.21 4.96
C PHE A 103 10.65 1.03 4.16
N LEU A 104 11.69 0.90 3.31
CA LEU A 104 12.13 2.02 2.47
C LEU A 104 11.08 2.37 1.43
N LEU A 105 10.42 1.37 0.84
CA LEU A 105 9.32 1.63 -0.10
C LEU A 105 8.15 2.34 0.60
N GLY A 106 7.83 1.95 1.83
CA GLY A 106 6.85 2.64 2.67
C GLY A 106 7.20 4.12 2.89
N ILE A 107 8.48 4.43 3.20
CA ILE A 107 8.95 5.82 3.31
C ILE A 107 8.75 6.57 1.98
N LEU A 108 9.12 5.97 0.86
CA LEU A 108 8.98 6.60 -0.47
C LEU A 108 7.51 6.87 -0.80
N PHE A 109 6.61 5.94 -0.46
CA PHE A 109 5.17 6.13 -0.62
C PHE A 109 4.64 7.21 0.32
N GLY A 110 5.05 7.24 1.59
CA GLY A 110 4.61 8.29 2.53
C GLY A 110 5.11 9.70 2.17
N LEU A 111 6.23 9.81 1.45
CA LEU A 111 6.75 11.09 0.92
C LEU A 111 6.08 11.50 -0.40
N GLY A 112 5.64 10.53 -1.20
CA GLY A 112 5.07 10.77 -2.53
C GLY A 112 3.55 10.91 -2.54
N PHE A 113 2.84 10.07 -1.79
CA PHE A 113 1.38 9.94 -1.87
C PHE A 113 0.69 10.78 -0.81
N GLU A 114 0.36 12.02 -1.15
CA GLU A 114 -0.63 12.79 -0.39
C GLU A 114 -2.04 12.30 -0.73
N THR A 115 -2.54 11.29 -0.01
CA THR A 115 -3.94 10.89 -0.14
C THR A 115 -4.84 11.77 0.72
N ALA A 116 -6.12 11.86 0.33
CA ALA A 116 -7.13 12.57 1.12
C ALA A 116 -7.22 12.07 2.58
N SER A 117 -6.95 10.78 2.82
CA SER A 117 -6.90 10.19 4.15
C SER A 117 -5.68 10.66 4.96
N GLN A 118 -4.49 10.77 4.32
CA GLN A 118 -3.30 11.35 4.94
C GLN A 118 -3.50 12.84 5.26
N LEU A 119 -4.03 13.63 4.32
CA LEU A 119 -4.33 15.05 4.55
C LEU A 119 -5.39 15.25 5.64
N SER A 120 -6.44 14.42 5.63
CA SER A 120 -7.46 14.43 6.69
C SER A 120 -6.86 14.10 8.05
N ALA A 121 -5.91 13.17 8.12
CA ALA A 121 -5.20 12.85 9.36
C ALA A 121 -4.31 14.03 9.80
N LEU A 122 -3.55 14.64 8.90
CA LEU A 122 -2.71 15.79 9.23
C LEU A 122 -3.53 16.99 9.73
N ALA A 123 -4.76 17.19 9.22
CA ALA A 123 -5.68 18.21 9.74
C ALA A 123 -6.07 17.94 11.21
N LEU A 124 -6.15 16.67 11.64
CA LEU A 124 -6.43 16.31 13.03
C LEU A 124 -5.23 16.53 13.96
N ALA A 125 -4.02 16.71 13.44
CA ALA A 125 -2.81 16.93 14.25
C ALA A 125 -2.87 18.24 15.06
N ALA A 126 -3.74 19.19 14.68
CA ALA A 126 -4.01 20.38 15.47
C ALA A 126 -4.89 20.12 16.71
N ALA A 127 -5.65 19.03 16.72
CA ALA A 127 -6.62 18.69 17.76
C ALA A 127 -6.15 17.55 18.69
N ILE A 128 -5.19 16.73 18.25
CA ILE A 128 -4.57 15.68 19.06
C ILE A 128 -3.04 15.72 18.93
N SER A 129 -2.33 15.11 19.88
CA SER A 129 -0.86 15.04 19.83
C SER A 129 -0.37 14.44 18.50
N PRO A 130 0.59 15.08 17.78
CA PRO A 130 1.16 14.56 16.54
C PRO A 130 1.68 13.12 16.65
N LEU A 131 2.32 12.80 17.79
CA LEU A 131 2.81 11.45 18.05
C LEU A 131 1.66 10.45 18.20
N LYS A 132 0.60 10.82 18.93
CA LYS A 132 -0.59 9.95 19.06
C LYS A 132 -1.29 9.75 17.72
N LEU A 133 -1.45 10.81 16.94
CA LEU A 133 -2.00 10.74 15.59
C LEU A 133 -1.21 9.77 14.74
N GLY A 134 0.10 10.00 14.62
CA GLY A 134 0.99 9.18 13.81
C GLY A 134 0.97 7.71 14.23
N LEU A 135 1.04 7.42 15.53
CA LEU A 135 0.99 6.04 16.04
C LEU A 135 -0.35 5.35 15.75
N LEU A 136 -1.48 6.03 15.95
CA LEU A 136 -2.81 5.47 15.72
C LEU A 136 -3.10 5.27 14.23
N PHE A 137 -2.73 6.24 13.40
CA PHE A 137 -2.81 6.11 11.95
C PHE A 137 -1.96 4.94 11.45
N THR A 138 -0.70 4.85 11.90
CA THR A 138 0.21 3.75 11.57
C THR A 138 -0.35 2.41 12.03
N LEU A 139 -0.95 2.35 13.22
CA LEU A 139 -1.57 1.13 13.73
C LEU A 139 -2.74 0.69 12.84
N GLY A 140 -3.62 1.61 12.45
CA GLY A 140 -4.76 1.31 11.58
C GLY A 140 -4.31 0.78 10.22
N MET A 141 -3.33 1.43 9.61
CA MET A 141 -2.74 1.01 8.34
C MET A 141 -2.02 -0.33 8.46
N ALA A 142 -1.25 -0.54 9.54
CA ALA A 142 -0.52 -1.79 9.79
C ALA A 142 -1.44 -3.00 9.95
N LEU A 143 -2.68 -2.82 10.44
CA LEU A 143 -3.67 -3.90 10.47
C LEU A 143 -4.06 -4.35 9.06
N VAL A 144 -4.31 -3.40 8.17
CA VAL A 144 -4.75 -3.68 6.80
C VAL A 144 -3.59 -4.23 5.96
N ASP A 145 -2.49 -3.49 5.89
CA ASP A 145 -1.30 -3.87 5.12
C ASP A 145 -0.71 -5.18 5.66
N GLY A 146 -0.70 -5.35 6.99
CA GLY A 146 -0.23 -6.57 7.64
C GLY A 146 -1.05 -7.80 7.24
N VAL A 147 -2.38 -7.69 7.21
CA VAL A 147 -3.24 -8.78 6.71
C VAL A 147 -2.98 -9.05 5.23
N ASP A 148 -2.87 -8.00 4.41
CA ASP A 148 -2.61 -8.13 2.98
C ASP A 148 -1.30 -8.89 2.71
N GLY A 149 -0.20 -8.44 3.32
CA GLY A 149 1.13 -9.04 3.18
C GLY A 149 1.24 -10.43 3.80
N PHE A 150 0.59 -10.66 4.94
CA PHE A 150 0.51 -11.99 5.54
C PHE A 150 -0.14 -12.99 4.59
N LEU A 151 -1.33 -12.68 4.06
CA LEU A 151 -2.05 -13.58 3.16
C LEU A 151 -1.31 -13.77 1.84
N ALA A 152 -0.72 -12.70 1.29
CA ALA A 152 0.06 -12.76 0.05
C ALA A 152 1.29 -13.68 0.21
N SER A 153 2.04 -13.51 1.30
CA SER A 153 3.22 -14.34 1.57
C SER A 153 2.86 -15.81 1.81
N ARG A 154 1.74 -16.08 2.50
CA ARG A 154 1.25 -17.45 2.72
C ARG A 154 0.83 -18.12 1.42
N LEU A 155 0.14 -17.41 0.52
CA LEU A 155 -0.22 -17.94 -0.79
C LEU A 155 1.03 -18.36 -1.59
N GLN A 156 2.08 -17.53 -1.55
CA GLN A 156 3.33 -17.81 -2.25
C GLN A 156 4.14 -18.95 -1.58
N ALA A 157 4.09 -19.08 -0.26
CA ALA A 157 4.89 -20.07 0.47
C ALA A 157 4.24 -21.46 0.56
N LEU A 158 2.91 -21.54 0.68
CA LEU A 158 2.20 -22.80 0.94
C LEU A 158 1.65 -23.49 -0.32
N SER A 159 1.60 -22.80 -1.44
CA SER A 159 0.93 -23.32 -2.64
C SER A 159 1.75 -23.15 -3.93
N PRO A 160 3.07 -23.47 -3.92
CA PRO A 160 3.93 -23.27 -5.09
C PRO A 160 3.46 -24.09 -6.32
N ASP A 161 2.92 -25.29 -6.11
CA ASP A 161 2.52 -26.21 -7.20
C ASP A 161 0.99 -26.24 -7.44
N SER A 162 0.23 -25.35 -6.79
CA SER A 162 -1.22 -25.34 -6.93
C SER A 162 -1.65 -24.48 -8.13
N ALA A 163 -2.22 -25.12 -9.15
CA ALA A 163 -2.83 -24.42 -10.28
C ALA A 163 -3.94 -23.43 -9.88
N ARG A 164 -4.59 -23.65 -8.73
CA ARG A 164 -5.57 -22.71 -8.15
C ARG A 164 -4.87 -21.47 -7.59
N ALA A 165 -3.82 -21.66 -6.82
CA ALA A 165 -3.04 -20.57 -6.24
C ALA A 165 -2.32 -19.75 -7.31
N GLU A 166 -1.79 -20.41 -8.34
CA GLU A 166 -1.17 -19.73 -9.48
C GLU A 166 -2.17 -18.85 -10.24
N ARG A 167 -3.36 -19.39 -10.58
CA ARG A 167 -4.41 -18.60 -11.23
C ARG A 167 -4.88 -17.43 -10.36
N ALA A 168 -5.12 -17.66 -9.08
CA ALA A 168 -5.49 -16.58 -8.16
C ALA A 168 -4.39 -15.52 -8.09
N SER A 169 -3.14 -15.93 -7.92
CA SER A 169 -1.98 -15.05 -7.87
C SER A 169 -1.82 -14.23 -9.16
N ARG A 170 -1.99 -14.84 -10.34
CA ARG A 170 -1.93 -14.13 -11.63
C ARG A 170 -3.11 -13.16 -11.84
N LEU A 171 -4.33 -13.57 -11.51
CA LEU A 171 -5.51 -12.70 -11.59
C LEU A 171 -5.33 -11.47 -10.69
N LEU A 172 -4.89 -11.67 -9.45
CA LEU A 172 -4.59 -10.57 -8.52
C LEU A 172 -3.52 -9.63 -9.08
N GLY A 173 -2.44 -10.18 -9.64
CA GLY A 173 -1.41 -9.37 -10.26
C GLY A 173 -1.94 -8.52 -11.42
N TRP A 174 -2.78 -9.09 -12.28
CA TRP A 174 -3.39 -8.34 -13.39
C TRP A 174 -4.31 -7.23 -12.91
N VAL A 175 -5.13 -7.50 -11.89
CA VAL A 175 -5.99 -6.50 -11.26
C VAL A 175 -5.15 -5.37 -10.68
N VAL A 176 -4.14 -5.69 -9.88
CA VAL A 176 -3.20 -4.73 -9.28
C VAL A 176 -2.51 -3.87 -10.33
N VAL A 177 -1.98 -4.48 -11.40
CA VAL A 177 -1.32 -3.74 -12.49
C VAL A 177 -2.29 -2.80 -13.19
N ALA A 178 -3.48 -3.28 -13.56
CA ALA A 178 -4.48 -2.47 -14.25
C ALA A 178 -4.87 -1.23 -13.42
N LEU A 179 -5.06 -1.42 -12.11
CA LEU A 179 -5.41 -0.34 -11.20
C LEU A 179 -4.27 0.64 -10.98
N SER A 180 -3.04 0.13 -10.81
CA SER A 180 -1.85 0.98 -10.65
C SER A 180 -1.64 1.87 -11.88
N LEU A 181 -1.82 1.30 -13.08
CA LEU A 181 -1.76 2.06 -14.34
C LEU A 181 -2.91 3.07 -14.44
N LEU A 182 -4.13 2.69 -14.06
CA LEU A 182 -5.29 3.57 -14.09
C LEU A 182 -5.13 4.74 -13.12
N LEU A 183 -4.69 4.49 -11.89
CA LEU A 183 -4.47 5.53 -10.88
C LEU A 183 -3.32 6.47 -11.28
N ALA A 184 -2.20 5.92 -11.74
CA ALA A 184 -1.10 6.75 -12.24
C ALA A 184 -1.52 7.59 -13.45
N ALA A 185 -2.30 7.03 -14.38
CA ALA A 185 -2.82 7.78 -15.52
C ALA A 185 -3.81 8.86 -15.09
N ALA A 186 -4.71 8.56 -14.15
CA ALA A 186 -5.66 9.53 -13.63
C ALA A 186 -4.94 10.71 -12.96
N GLU A 187 -3.93 10.43 -12.15
CA GLU A 187 -3.11 11.46 -11.51
C GLU A 187 -2.37 12.34 -12.54
N LEU A 188 -1.71 11.72 -13.52
CA LEU A 188 -1.00 12.46 -14.59
C LEU A 188 -1.93 13.28 -15.48
N LEU A 189 -3.19 12.85 -15.64
CA LEU A 189 -4.23 13.56 -16.39
C LEU A 189 -5.03 14.54 -15.50
N ALA A 190 -4.66 14.68 -14.23
CA ALA A 190 -5.37 15.48 -13.23
C ALA A 190 -6.87 15.14 -13.13
N TRP A 191 -7.21 13.86 -13.26
CA TRP A 191 -8.56 13.34 -13.04
C TRP A 191 -8.79 13.13 -11.54
N ASP A 192 -9.80 13.81 -11.01
CA ASP A 192 -10.23 13.61 -9.64
C ASP A 192 -10.97 12.28 -9.49
N LEU A 193 -10.33 11.32 -8.83
CA LEU A 193 -10.89 10.02 -8.47
C LEU A 193 -11.13 9.87 -6.96
N GLU A 194 -11.03 10.96 -6.19
CA GLU A 194 -11.07 10.89 -4.72
C GLU A 194 -12.37 10.26 -4.21
N ALA A 195 -13.50 10.63 -4.83
CA ALA A 195 -14.82 10.09 -4.50
C ALA A 195 -14.92 8.56 -4.70
N TYR A 196 -14.09 8.00 -5.60
CA TYR A 196 -14.08 6.58 -5.94
C TYR A 196 -12.97 5.80 -5.24
N ALA A 197 -11.93 6.47 -4.72
CA ALA A 197 -10.76 5.82 -4.13
C ALA A 197 -11.14 4.86 -2.98
N PHE A 198 -11.98 5.32 -2.05
CA PHE A 198 -12.40 4.50 -0.91
C PHE A 198 -13.27 3.28 -1.28
N PRO A 199 -14.39 3.42 -2.02
CA PRO A 199 -15.20 2.25 -2.39
C PRO A 199 -14.42 1.29 -3.29
N LEU A 200 -13.55 1.80 -4.17
CA LEU A 200 -12.65 0.98 -4.98
C LEU A 200 -11.66 0.21 -4.08
N GLY A 201 -10.95 0.90 -3.19
CA GLY A 201 -10.01 0.30 -2.24
C GLY A 201 -10.63 -0.80 -1.38
N LEU A 202 -11.81 -0.55 -0.81
CA LEU A 202 -12.53 -1.55 0.00
C LEU A 202 -12.96 -2.77 -0.82
N ALA A 203 -13.49 -2.55 -2.04
CA ALA A 203 -13.87 -3.64 -2.94
C ALA A 203 -12.65 -4.49 -3.34
N LEU A 204 -11.52 -3.85 -3.59
CA LEU A 204 -10.27 -4.50 -3.94
C LEU A 204 -9.67 -5.28 -2.78
N PHE A 205 -9.63 -4.68 -1.58
CA PHE A 205 -9.18 -5.38 -0.38
C PHE A 205 -10.05 -6.62 -0.12
N GLY A 206 -11.38 -6.49 -0.23
CA GLY A 206 -12.30 -7.63 -0.12
C GLY A 206 -12.05 -8.71 -1.17
N LEU A 207 -11.83 -8.31 -2.42
CA LEU A 207 -11.49 -9.23 -3.52
C LEU A 207 -10.16 -9.95 -3.27
N LEU A 208 -9.12 -9.21 -2.85
CA LEU A 208 -7.78 -9.74 -2.55
C LEU A 208 -7.83 -10.76 -1.41
N VAL A 209 -8.42 -10.38 -0.28
CA VAL A 209 -8.58 -11.27 0.88
C VAL A 209 -9.41 -12.49 0.49
N GLY A 210 -10.55 -12.29 -0.18
CA GLY A 210 -11.44 -13.37 -0.60
C GLY A 210 -10.75 -14.38 -1.52
N LEU A 211 -10.03 -13.91 -2.54
CA LEU A 211 -9.30 -14.77 -3.47
C LEU A 211 -8.14 -15.50 -2.79
N ARG A 212 -7.39 -14.82 -1.90
CA ARG A 212 -6.28 -15.46 -1.16
C ARG A 212 -6.78 -16.53 -0.19
N VAL A 213 -7.85 -16.25 0.54
CA VAL A 213 -8.49 -17.24 1.43
C VAL A 213 -9.03 -18.43 0.62
N TYR A 214 -9.70 -18.18 -0.51
CA TYR A 214 -10.18 -19.24 -1.39
C TYR A 214 -9.02 -20.12 -1.92
N ALA A 215 -7.92 -19.49 -2.33
CA ALA A 215 -6.75 -20.20 -2.86
C ALA A 215 -6.01 -21.03 -1.80
N LEU A 216 -6.05 -20.62 -0.53
CA LEU A 216 -5.41 -21.30 0.60
C LEU A 216 -6.24 -22.46 1.19
N ARG A 217 -7.46 -22.72 0.69
CA ARG A 217 -8.28 -23.83 1.20
C ARG A 217 -7.64 -25.19 0.87
N PRO A 218 -7.60 -26.15 1.82
CA PRO A 218 -7.16 -27.51 1.53
C PRO A 218 -8.05 -28.13 0.44
N ALA A 219 -7.45 -29.00 -0.37
CA ALA A 219 -8.13 -29.69 -1.46
C ALA A 219 -9.17 -30.69 -0.94
#